data_AF-A0A5M3ZDA8-F1
#
_entry.id   AF-A0A5M3ZDA8-F1
#
_cell.length_a   1.000
_cell.length_b   1.000
_cell.length_c   1.000
_cell.angle_alpha   90.00
_cell.angle_beta   90.00
_cell.angle_gamma   90.00
#
_symmetry.space_group_name_H-M   'P 1'
#
loop_
_entity.id
_entity.type
_entity.pdbx_description
1 polymer ?
#
loop_
_entity_poly.entity_id
_entity_poly.type
_entity_poly.pdbx_seq_one_letter_code
_entity_poly.pdbx_strand_id
1 'polypeptide(L)'
;MDPELESNMRFYEHDRCPNTPRLSIEVEPTSPVISLANPGGFIVTIRRAEDDCDKPCIFRWNFLQDGWGPSGFMLFQRTPDGLKRVEGTPKLSPLQKCKLTGYEAETEELLPGQTLQRNIGYPYPFWDHMVAGERYELFWPGAEYALWAWGTLREHWGQEIGAFSGLPPVAIPGGPCCSFTCVEVEERSDSEPDDPRVEKSERIPGTPCISVFLEGPSTISRREKICITVKITYEGLANGDHEASCADTQPIIIHDYPFSGDNFRLQRRCHEQWKTYFDDEQNPGWMIVDEPDVEVNVADSAFFCSLKPGETLVRHHSLGYLDLHPDTLVGDTYRYRYWGGCVDWWIWGDREEHAKTVVKLPCWLNDHVVDPADNDGRPVVMAPSSNFVEFTVVD
;
A
#
# COMPACT_ATOMS: atom_id res chain seq x y z
N MET A 1 -24.58 22.87 -2.03
CA MET A 1 -23.11 22.90 -1.83
C MET A 1 -22.73 24.37 -1.65
N ASP A 2 -21.52 24.72 -1.21
CA ASP A 2 -21.17 26.16 -1.11
C ASP A 2 -21.17 26.78 -2.52
N PRO A 3 -21.73 28.00 -2.72
CA PRO A 3 -21.81 28.61 -4.06
C PRO A 3 -20.46 28.74 -4.77
N GLU A 4 -19.37 28.92 -4.02
CA GLU A 4 -18.02 29.03 -4.60
C GLU A 4 -17.52 27.67 -5.10
N LEU A 5 -17.91 26.56 -4.45
CA LEU A 5 -17.60 25.22 -4.94
C LEU A 5 -18.45 24.88 -6.17
N GLU A 6 -19.74 25.21 -6.13
CA GLU A 6 -20.66 25.00 -7.26
C GLU A 6 -20.19 25.76 -8.51
N SER A 7 -19.69 27.00 -8.36
CA SER A 7 -19.17 27.78 -9.49
C SER A 7 -17.89 27.22 -10.11
N ASN A 8 -17.16 26.38 -9.38
CA ASN A 8 -15.93 25.70 -9.83
C ASN A 8 -16.17 24.27 -10.32
N MET A 9 -17.42 23.77 -10.32
CA MET A 9 -17.76 22.50 -10.96
C MET A 9 -17.55 22.60 -12.48
N ARG A 10 -16.79 21.64 -13.02
CA ARG A 10 -16.45 21.52 -14.44
C ARG A 10 -17.33 20.52 -15.17
N PHE A 11 -17.71 19.44 -14.50
CA PHE A 11 -18.48 18.35 -15.09
C PHE A 11 -19.60 17.89 -14.14
N TYR A 12 -20.72 17.52 -14.73
CA TYR A 12 -21.95 17.09 -14.08
C TYR A 12 -22.39 15.71 -14.56
N GLU A 13 -23.37 15.13 -13.88
CA GLU A 13 -23.95 13.83 -14.27
C GLU A 13 -24.54 13.83 -15.69
N HIS A 14 -25.03 14.98 -16.17
CA HIS A 14 -25.58 15.10 -17.52
C HIS A 14 -24.51 15.24 -18.62
N ASP A 15 -23.25 15.46 -18.27
CA ASP A 15 -22.13 15.54 -19.22
C ASP A 15 -21.60 14.16 -19.60
N ARG A 16 -22.14 13.09 -19.01
CA ARG A 16 -21.72 11.71 -19.32
C ARG A 16 -22.01 11.37 -20.77
N CYS A 17 -20.97 10.93 -21.48
CA CYS A 17 -21.12 10.41 -22.83
C CYS A 17 -21.78 9.02 -22.82
N PRO A 18 -22.67 8.73 -23.78
CA PRO A 18 -23.15 7.36 -24.00
C PRO A 18 -21.99 6.38 -24.22
N ASN A 19 -22.17 5.12 -23.83
CA ASN A 19 -21.18 4.04 -23.97
C ASN A 19 -19.85 4.28 -23.21
N THR A 20 -19.88 5.07 -22.14
CA THR A 20 -18.79 5.22 -21.17
C THR A 20 -19.17 4.56 -19.83
N PRO A 21 -18.21 4.07 -19.04
CA PRO A 21 -18.48 3.57 -17.71
C PRO A 21 -18.97 4.69 -16.80
N ARG A 22 -19.95 4.40 -15.94
CA ARG A 22 -20.43 5.36 -14.95
C ARG A 22 -19.51 5.42 -13.74
N LEU A 23 -18.46 6.24 -13.83
CA LEU A 23 -17.52 6.47 -12.73
C LEU A 23 -17.93 7.65 -11.84
N SER A 24 -17.73 7.53 -10.54
CA SER A 24 -17.86 8.61 -9.56
C SER A 24 -16.66 8.64 -8.60
N ILE A 25 -16.41 9.80 -8.00
CA ILE A 25 -15.38 9.98 -6.97
C ILE A 25 -16.06 10.38 -5.66
N GLU A 26 -15.49 9.96 -4.54
CA GLU A 26 -15.73 10.52 -3.20
C GLU A 26 -14.38 10.82 -2.56
N VAL A 27 -14.35 11.74 -1.60
CA VAL A 27 -13.10 12.12 -0.92
C VAL A 27 -13.36 12.41 0.55
N GLU A 28 -12.45 11.93 1.40
CA GLU A 28 -12.45 12.17 2.83
C GLU A 28 -11.02 12.32 3.35
N PRO A 29 -10.78 13.13 4.39
CA PRO A 29 -9.46 13.24 4.97
C PRO A 29 -9.21 12.05 5.91
N THR A 30 -7.97 11.57 6.02
CA THR A 30 -7.64 10.50 6.96
C THR A 30 -7.82 10.94 8.43
N SER A 31 -7.74 12.25 8.68
CA SER A 31 -8.04 12.89 9.96
C SER A 31 -8.70 14.25 9.72
N PRO A 32 -9.66 14.69 10.55
CA PRO A 32 -10.21 16.05 10.46
C PRO A 32 -9.16 17.15 10.68
N VAL A 33 -7.97 16.78 11.17
CA VAL A 33 -6.82 17.64 11.40
C VAL A 33 -5.63 17.16 10.57
N ILE A 34 -4.93 18.07 9.88
CA ILE A 34 -3.72 17.78 9.11
C ILE A 34 -2.55 18.58 9.69
N SER A 35 -1.50 17.87 10.14
CA SER A 35 -0.25 18.50 10.57
C SER A 35 0.57 18.99 9.38
N LEU A 36 1.09 20.20 9.46
CA LEU A 36 2.04 20.73 8.49
C LEU A 36 3.44 20.10 8.63
N ALA A 37 3.78 19.56 9.81
CA ALA A 37 5.03 18.85 10.06
C ALA A 37 4.99 17.37 9.68
N ASN A 38 3.87 16.69 9.91
CA ASN A 38 3.67 15.27 9.57
C ASN A 38 2.27 15.02 8.98
N PRO A 39 2.09 15.30 7.69
CA PRO A 39 0.77 15.39 7.13
C PRO A 39 0.09 14.04 6.95
N GLY A 40 -1.19 13.98 7.36
CA GLY A 40 -2.10 12.93 6.93
C GLY A 40 -2.44 13.03 5.44
N GLY A 41 -3.20 12.06 4.96
CA GLY A 41 -3.62 12.00 3.56
C GLY A 41 -5.11 12.25 3.37
N PHE A 42 -5.55 11.97 2.14
CA PHE A 42 -6.96 11.90 1.79
C PHE A 42 -7.24 10.54 1.18
N ILE A 43 -8.35 9.93 1.57
CA ILE A 43 -8.87 8.75 0.92
C ILE A 43 -9.79 9.20 -0.20
N VAL A 44 -9.49 8.74 -1.41
CA VAL A 44 -10.32 8.89 -2.59
C VAL A 44 -10.96 7.55 -2.89
N THR A 45 -12.28 7.58 -3.06
CA THR A 45 -13.07 6.41 -3.43
C THR A 45 -13.56 6.60 -4.86
N ILE A 46 -13.10 5.77 -5.80
CA ILE A 46 -13.59 5.74 -7.17
C ILE A 46 -14.56 4.57 -7.30
N ARG A 47 -15.79 4.83 -7.71
CA ARG A 47 -16.81 3.80 -7.89
C ARG A 47 -17.22 3.69 -9.33
N ARG A 48 -17.39 2.46 -9.81
CA ARG A 48 -18.14 2.17 -11.02
C ARG A 48 -19.56 1.78 -10.66
N ALA A 49 -20.54 2.58 -11.07
CA ALA A 49 -21.95 2.26 -10.86
C ALA A 49 -22.38 1.09 -11.76
N GLU A 50 -23.44 0.40 -11.35
CA GLU A 50 -24.18 -0.48 -12.25
C GLU A 50 -24.79 0.35 -13.39
N ASP A 51 -24.57 -0.12 -14.61
CA ASP A 51 -25.11 0.46 -15.84
C ASP A 51 -25.57 -0.64 -16.80
N ASP A 52 -26.06 -0.28 -17.98
CA ASP A 52 -26.56 -1.24 -18.97
C ASP A 52 -25.44 -2.11 -19.61
N CYS A 53 -24.19 -1.97 -19.15
CA CYS A 53 -23.03 -2.70 -19.64
C CYS A 53 -22.44 -3.58 -18.52
N ASP A 54 -22.56 -4.90 -18.68
CA ASP A 54 -22.03 -5.89 -17.74
C ASP A 54 -20.50 -6.06 -17.80
N LYS A 55 -19.85 -5.53 -18.84
CA LYS A 55 -18.41 -5.67 -19.04
C LYS A 55 -17.63 -4.89 -17.98
N PRO A 56 -16.48 -5.41 -17.48
CA PRO A 56 -15.53 -4.60 -16.72
C PRO A 56 -15.03 -3.42 -17.54
N CYS A 57 -14.52 -2.38 -16.88
CA CYS A 57 -13.69 -1.37 -17.52
C CYS A 57 -12.33 -1.30 -16.85
N ILE A 58 -11.28 -1.12 -17.65
CA ILE A 58 -9.98 -0.71 -17.16
C ILE A 58 -9.93 0.81 -17.07
N PHE A 59 -9.33 1.31 -16.00
CA PHE A 59 -9.22 2.72 -15.69
C PHE A 59 -7.86 2.97 -15.07
N ARG A 60 -7.02 3.74 -15.74
CA ARG A 60 -5.78 4.24 -15.16
C ARG A 60 -6.13 5.44 -14.30
N TRP A 61 -5.61 5.55 -13.08
CA TRP A 61 -5.69 6.81 -12.34
C TRP A 61 -4.53 6.97 -11.39
N ASN A 62 -3.75 8.03 -11.60
CA ASN A 62 -2.57 8.33 -10.79
C ASN A 62 -2.82 9.59 -9.98
N PHE A 63 -2.63 9.51 -8.67
CA PHE A 63 -2.89 10.63 -7.79
C PHE A 63 -1.99 11.84 -8.04
N LEU A 64 -0.73 11.69 -8.46
CA LEU A 64 0.17 12.81 -8.77
C LEU A 64 -0.23 13.57 -10.05
N GLN A 65 -0.81 12.88 -11.03
CA GLN A 65 -1.16 13.45 -12.34
C GLN A 65 -2.63 13.80 -12.47
N ASP A 66 -3.51 12.95 -11.95
CA ASP A 66 -4.95 13.00 -12.15
C ASP A 66 -5.64 13.57 -10.90
N GLY A 67 -5.13 13.24 -9.70
CA GLY A 67 -5.60 13.80 -8.43
C GLY A 67 -5.04 15.19 -8.13
N TRP A 68 -3.72 15.35 -8.19
CA TRP A 68 -2.98 16.57 -7.86
C TRP A 68 -2.50 17.35 -9.08
N GLY A 69 -2.87 16.92 -10.28
CA GLY A 69 -2.57 17.65 -11.51
C GLY A 69 -3.48 18.86 -11.73
N PRO A 70 -3.27 19.61 -12.83
CA PRO A 70 -4.04 20.82 -13.16
C PRO A 70 -5.56 20.60 -13.28
N SER A 71 -5.96 19.37 -13.65
CA SER A 71 -7.36 18.99 -13.81
C SER A 71 -7.98 18.37 -12.55
N GLY A 72 -7.17 18.12 -11.52
CA GLY A 72 -7.56 17.36 -10.34
C GLY A 72 -8.24 18.20 -9.25
N PHE A 73 -8.01 17.81 -8.00
CA PHE A 73 -8.58 18.46 -6.83
C PHE A 73 -8.17 19.93 -6.71
N MET A 74 -9.11 20.73 -6.21
CA MET A 74 -8.91 22.13 -5.85
C MET A 74 -8.95 22.29 -4.34
N LEU A 75 -8.19 23.26 -3.82
CA LEU A 75 -8.17 23.60 -2.41
C LEU A 75 -8.77 25.00 -2.19
N PHE A 76 -9.63 25.13 -1.19
CA PHE A 76 -10.20 26.40 -0.76
C PHE A 76 -9.93 26.64 0.72
N GLN A 77 -9.47 27.83 1.07
CA GLN A 77 -9.37 28.29 2.45
C GLN A 77 -10.73 28.84 2.89
N ARG A 78 -11.18 28.45 4.07
CA ARG A 78 -12.38 29.02 4.69
C ARG A 78 -12.01 30.29 5.43
N THR A 79 -12.56 31.42 4.96
CA THR A 79 -12.38 32.74 5.56
C THR A 79 -13.70 33.26 6.14
N PRO A 80 -13.70 34.33 6.95
CA PRO A 80 -14.94 34.96 7.41
C PRO A 80 -15.86 35.46 6.27
N ASP A 81 -15.27 35.80 5.12
CA ASP A 81 -15.98 36.30 3.94
C ASP A 81 -16.46 35.19 3.00
N GLY A 82 -16.15 33.92 3.32
CA GLY A 82 -16.49 32.75 2.50
C GLY A 82 -15.28 31.92 2.10
N LEU A 83 -15.46 31.05 1.11
CA LEU A 83 -14.37 30.23 0.56
C LEU A 83 -13.49 31.06 -0.39
N LYS A 84 -12.18 30.98 -0.18
CA LYS A 84 -11.17 31.58 -1.05
C LYS A 84 -10.31 30.48 -1.66
N ARG A 85 -10.27 30.41 -2.98
CA ARG A 85 -9.42 29.45 -3.69
C ARG A 85 -7.93 29.65 -3.35
N VAL A 86 -7.25 28.54 -3.08
CA VAL A 86 -5.80 28.49 -2.88
C VAL A 86 -5.14 28.17 -4.21
N GLU A 87 -4.17 28.97 -4.62
CA GLU A 87 -3.40 28.72 -5.83
C GLU A 87 -2.35 27.63 -5.56
N GLY A 88 -2.41 26.55 -6.35
CA GLY A 88 -1.47 25.44 -6.28
C GLY A 88 -0.45 25.47 -7.41
N THR A 89 0.62 24.69 -7.27
CA THR A 89 1.66 24.51 -8.30
C THR A 89 1.74 23.05 -8.76
N PRO A 90 0.70 22.53 -9.44
CA PRO A 90 0.69 21.15 -9.91
C PRO A 90 1.85 20.92 -10.89
N LYS A 91 2.69 19.93 -10.61
CA LYS A 91 3.96 19.71 -11.35
C LYS A 91 3.81 18.86 -12.60
N LEU A 92 2.84 17.94 -12.60
CA LEU A 92 2.70 16.94 -13.66
C LEU A 92 1.38 17.15 -14.40
N SER A 93 1.45 17.12 -15.73
CA SER A 93 0.25 17.13 -16.57
C SER A 93 -0.33 15.72 -16.70
N PRO A 94 -1.65 15.56 -16.88
CA PRO A 94 -2.27 14.27 -17.12
C PRO A 94 -1.68 13.60 -18.36
N LEU A 95 -1.49 12.29 -18.25
CA LEU A 95 -1.00 11.48 -19.37
C LEU A 95 -2.12 11.32 -20.40
N GLN A 96 -1.79 11.42 -21.69
CA GLN A 96 -2.78 11.29 -22.76
C GLN A 96 -2.95 9.86 -23.28
N LYS A 97 -1.88 9.04 -23.16
CA LYS A 97 -1.85 7.64 -23.59
C LYS A 97 -0.98 6.79 -22.69
N CYS A 98 -1.35 5.53 -22.52
CA CYS A 98 -0.58 4.56 -21.74
C CYS A 98 -0.56 3.21 -22.46
N LYS A 99 0.61 2.56 -22.51
CA LYS A 99 0.73 1.18 -23.00
C LYS A 99 0.68 0.23 -21.81
N LEU A 100 -0.24 -0.72 -21.83
CA LEU A 100 -0.36 -1.73 -20.78
C LEU A 100 0.66 -2.85 -21.01
N THR A 101 1.33 -3.22 -19.94
CA THR A 101 2.42 -4.19 -19.87
C THR A 101 2.12 -5.38 -18.98
N GLY A 102 1.01 -5.34 -18.22
CA GLY A 102 0.55 -6.40 -17.33
C GLY A 102 1.03 -6.27 -15.88
N TYR A 103 1.73 -5.19 -15.55
CA TYR A 103 2.23 -4.87 -14.21
C TYR A 103 2.03 -3.37 -13.94
N GLU A 104 0.77 -2.91 -13.99
CA GLU A 104 0.43 -1.51 -13.84
C GLU A 104 -0.01 -1.19 -12.41
N ALA A 105 0.84 -0.52 -11.62
CA ALA A 105 0.49 -0.10 -10.26
C ALA A 105 -0.63 0.96 -10.18
N GLU A 106 -1.00 1.56 -11.32
CA GLU A 106 -1.91 2.70 -11.41
C GLU A 106 -3.10 2.44 -12.35
N THR A 107 -3.26 1.20 -12.83
CA THR A 107 -4.36 0.82 -13.74
C THR A 107 -5.17 -0.28 -13.11
N GLU A 108 -6.45 -0.01 -12.95
CA GLU A 108 -7.38 -0.86 -12.22
C GLU A 108 -8.43 -1.41 -13.18
N GLU A 109 -8.96 -2.58 -12.85
CA GLU A 109 -10.11 -3.17 -13.51
C GLU A 109 -11.32 -3.06 -12.58
N LEU A 110 -12.43 -2.51 -13.07
CA LEU A 110 -13.65 -2.29 -12.28
C LEU A 110 -14.87 -2.95 -12.94
N LEU A 111 -15.45 -3.91 -12.23
CA LEU A 111 -16.76 -4.50 -12.52
C LEU A 111 -17.90 -3.52 -12.19
N PRO A 112 -19.11 -3.73 -12.74
CA PRO A 112 -20.25 -2.91 -12.37
C PRO A 112 -20.54 -3.05 -10.88
N GLY A 113 -20.71 -1.94 -10.18
CA GLY A 113 -20.95 -1.90 -8.73
C GLY A 113 -19.68 -1.86 -7.87
N GLN A 114 -18.50 -2.18 -8.42
CA GLN A 114 -17.24 -2.18 -7.68
C GLN A 114 -16.74 -0.78 -7.35
N THR A 115 -15.93 -0.74 -6.31
CA THR A 115 -15.34 0.47 -5.75
C THR A 115 -13.85 0.26 -5.50
N LEU A 116 -13.08 1.32 -5.68
CA LEU A 116 -11.65 1.41 -5.48
C LEU A 116 -11.37 2.51 -4.46
N GLN A 117 -10.57 2.24 -3.44
CA GLN A 117 -10.12 3.26 -2.50
C GLN A 117 -8.60 3.45 -2.57
N ARG A 118 -8.15 4.70 -2.53
CA ARG A 118 -6.73 5.07 -2.58
C ARG A 118 -6.44 6.23 -1.63
N ASN A 119 -5.38 6.11 -0.86
CA ASN A 119 -4.79 7.27 -0.19
C ASN A 119 -3.96 8.05 -1.21
N ILE A 120 -4.26 9.33 -1.37
CA ILE A 120 -3.58 10.21 -2.33
C ILE A 120 -2.50 11.08 -1.68
N GLY A 121 -2.19 10.83 -0.41
CA GLY A 121 -1.26 11.61 0.39
C GLY A 121 -1.80 13.01 0.68
N TYR A 122 -0.90 13.87 1.15
CA TYR A 122 -1.22 15.26 1.46
C TYR A 122 -1.32 16.11 0.18
N PRO A 123 -1.89 17.32 0.25
CA PRO A 123 -2.19 18.12 -0.94
C PRO A 123 -0.92 18.85 -1.45
N TYR A 124 0.03 18.08 -1.99
CA TYR A 124 1.38 18.53 -2.42
C TYR A 124 1.39 19.87 -3.18
N PRO A 125 0.50 20.13 -4.16
CA PRO A 125 0.57 21.36 -4.95
C PRO A 125 0.27 22.63 -4.16
N PHE A 126 -0.45 22.50 -3.05
CA PHE A 126 -0.96 23.62 -2.27
C PHE A 126 -0.18 23.83 -0.98
N TRP A 127 0.73 22.90 -0.65
CA TRP A 127 1.36 22.77 0.66
C TRP A 127 2.02 24.06 1.17
N ASP A 128 2.79 24.73 0.31
CA ASP A 128 3.50 25.98 0.65
C ASP A 128 2.57 27.17 0.99
N HIS A 129 1.27 27.05 0.71
CA HIS A 129 0.27 28.08 0.95
C HIS A 129 -0.66 27.76 2.13
N MET A 130 -0.47 26.60 2.77
CA MET A 130 -1.27 26.17 3.89
C MET A 130 -0.72 26.74 5.20
N VAL A 131 -1.62 27.18 6.08
CA VAL A 131 -1.28 27.90 7.31
C VAL A 131 -1.91 27.19 8.50
N ALA A 132 -1.13 27.00 9.56
CA ALA A 132 -1.61 26.38 10.79
C ALA A 132 -2.71 27.25 11.44
N GLY A 133 -3.73 26.59 11.98
CA GLY A 133 -4.92 27.21 12.57
C GLY A 133 -6.04 27.49 11.56
N GLU A 134 -5.76 27.43 10.26
CA GLU A 134 -6.73 27.69 9.21
C GLU A 134 -7.50 26.42 8.81
N ARG A 135 -8.73 26.61 8.32
CA ARG A 135 -9.60 25.53 7.84
C ARG A 135 -9.70 25.57 6.33
N TYR A 136 -9.68 24.39 5.71
CA TYR A 136 -9.70 24.22 4.27
C TYR A 136 -10.79 23.25 3.82
N GLU A 137 -11.19 23.37 2.56
CA GLU A 137 -12.07 22.46 1.83
C GLU A 137 -11.29 21.91 0.62
N LEU A 138 -11.14 20.60 0.56
CA LEU A 138 -10.67 19.91 -0.63
C LEU A 138 -11.88 19.56 -1.50
N PHE A 139 -11.81 19.87 -2.80
CA PHE A 139 -12.94 19.78 -3.70
C PHE A 139 -12.57 19.10 -5.01
N TRP A 140 -13.39 18.13 -5.44
CA TRP A 140 -13.31 17.52 -6.75
C TRP A 140 -14.19 18.30 -7.75
N PRO A 141 -13.61 19.03 -8.72
CA PRO A 141 -14.39 19.82 -9.67
C PRO A 141 -15.05 18.99 -10.77
N GLY A 142 -14.69 17.70 -10.88
CA GLY A 142 -15.05 16.88 -12.03
C GLY A 142 -14.00 16.98 -13.14
N ALA A 143 -13.86 15.91 -13.90
CA ALA A 143 -12.93 15.83 -15.02
C ALA A 143 -13.42 14.89 -16.13
N GLU A 144 -13.04 15.20 -17.36
CA GLU A 144 -13.02 14.25 -18.46
C GLU A 144 -11.73 13.43 -18.42
N TYR A 145 -11.88 12.13 -18.65
CA TYR A 145 -10.78 11.19 -18.54
C TYR A 145 -10.72 10.26 -19.75
N ALA A 146 -9.55 10.14 -20.37
CA ALA A 146 -9.37 9.40 -21.63
C ALA A 146 -8.62 8.07 -21.48
N LEU A 147 -7.95 7.82 -20.35
CA LEU A 147 -7.17 6.59 -20.12
C LEU A 147 -8.05 5.49 -19.53
N TRP A 148 -9.02 5.02 -20.31
CA TRP A 148 -9.91 3.93 -19.95
C TRP A 148 -10.23 3.06 -21.17
N ALA A 149 -10.68 1.82 -20.95
CA ALA A 149 -11.25 0.97 -21.99
C ALA A 149 -12.22 -0.07 -21.41
N TRP A 150 -13.11 -0.61 -22.25
CA TRP A 150 -13.96 -1.75 -21.88
C TRP A 150 -13.20 -3.07 -21.95
N GLY A 151 -13.44 -3.98 -21.00
CA GLY A 151 -12.79 -5.28 -20.91
C GLY A 151 -11.85 -5.36 -19.72
N THR A 152 -11.06 -6.44 -19.70
CA THR A 152 -10.14 -6.78 -18.61
C THR A 152 -8.71 -6.31 -18.90
N LEU A 153 -7.88 -6.15 -17.86
CA LEU A 153 -6.45 -5.86 -18.02
C LEU A 153 -5.75 -6.88 -18.92
N ARG A 154 -6.14 -8.16 -18.79
CA ARG A 154 -5.58 -9.26 -19.58
C ARG A 154 -5.90 -9.12 -21.07
N GLU A 155 -7.12 -8.70 -21.42
CA GLU A 155 -7.51 -8.48 -22.81
C GLU A 155 -6.72 -7.34 -23.45
N HIS A 156 -6.37 -6.32 -22.68
CA HIS A 156 -5.63 -5.14 -23.14
C HIS A 156 -4.10 -5.25 -22.98
N TRP A 157 -3.58 -6.41 -22.62
CA TRP A 157 -2.13 -6.60 -22.46
C TRP A 157 -1.37 -6.26 -23.75
N GLY A 158 -0.38 -5.38 -23.64
CA GLY A 158 0.44 -4.94 -24.77
C GLY A 158 -0.23 -3.89 -25.66
N GLN A 159 -1.47 -3.51 -25.36
CA GLN A 159 -2.24 -2.51 -26.10
C GLN A 159 -2.04 -1.11 -25.51
N GLU A 160 -2.36 -0.08 -26.30
CA GLU A 160 -2.33 1.33 -25.90
C GLU A 160 -3.76 1.82 -25.66
N ILE A 161 -4.00 2.43 -24.49
CA ILE A 161 -5.25 3.14 -24.15
C ILE A 161 -5.02 4.65 -24.12
N GLY A 162 -6.09 5.44 -24.27
CA GLY A 162 -6.03 6.90 -24.22
C GLY A 162 -6.83 7.60 -25.31
N ALA A 163 -6.52 8.89 -25.53
CA ALA A 163 -7.26 9.82 -26.38
C ALA A 163 -7.39 9.44 -27.87
N PHE A 164 -6.71 8.38 -28.33
CA PHE A 164 -6.73 7.92 -29.73
C PHE A 164 -7.28 6.50 -29.89
N SER A 165 -7.84 5.92 -28.82
CA SER A 165 -8.46 4.59 -28.81
C SER A 165 -9.79 4.53 -29.57
N GLY A 166 -10.35 5.68 -29.96
CA GLY A 166 -11.67 5.80 -30.58
C GLY A 166 -12.83 5.74 -29.58
N LEU A 167 -12.54 5.57 -28.29
CA LEU A 167 -13.53 5.68 -27.22
C LEU A 167 -13.71 7.15 -26.81
N PRO A 168 -14.95 7.59 -26.49
CA PRO A 168 -15.17 8.90 -25.91
C PRO A 168 -14.54 8.99 -24.51
N PRO A 169 -14.07 10.17 -24.06
CA PRO A 169 -13.65 10.37 -22.67
C PRO A 169 -14.80 10.06 -21.71
N VAL A 170 -14.49 9.47 -20.56
CA VAL A 170 -15.45 9.32 -19.47
C VAL A 170 -15.52 10.63 -18.69
N ALA A 171 -16.73 11.13 -18.45
CA ALA A 171 -16.94 12.25 -17.55
C ALA A 171 -17.12 11.72 -16.12
N ILE A 172 -16.25 12.14 -15.21
CA ILE A 172 -16.38 11.92 -13.77
C ILE A 172 -16.96 13.20 -13.17
N PRO A 173 -18.21 13.18 -12.67
CA PRO A 173 -18.86 14.38 -12.14
C PRO A 173 -18.09 14.98 -10.97
N GLY A 174 -18.16 16.31 -10.87
CA GLY A 174 -17.69 17.08 -9.73
C GLY A 174 -18.68 17.09 -8.58
N GLY A 175 -18.26 17.71 -7.48
CA GLY A 175 -19.11 17.89 -6.29
C GLY A 175 -18.57 17.30 -4.99
N PRO A 176 -17.89 16.14 -4.97
CA PRO A 176 -17.28 15.61 -3.76
C PRO A 176 -16.36 16.64 -3.10
N CYS A 177 -16.54 16.84 -1.79
CA CYS A 177 -15.72 17.74 -1.01
C CYS A 177 -15.56 17.25 0.42
N CYS A 178 -14.45 17.61 1.05
CA CYS A 178 -14.25 17.38 2.47
C CYS A 178 -13.49 18.53 3.15
N SER A 179 -13.79 18.74 4.42
CA SER A 179 -13.21 19.83 5.21
C SER A 179 -12.17 19.31 6.19
N PHE A 180 -11.08 20.05 6.39
CA PHE A 180 -10.05 19.72 7.36
C PHE A 180 -9.38 20.99 7.93
N THR A 181 -8.73 20.87 9.09
CA THR A 181 -8.04 21.99 9.76
C THR A 181 -6.53 21.74 9.78
N CYS A 182 -5.74 22.75 9.46
CA CYS A 182 -4.28 22.66 9.53
C CYS A 182 -3.77 22.98 10.94
N VAL A 183 -2.77 22.26 11.40
CA VAL A 183 -2.04 22.55 12.65
C VAL A 183 -0.53 22.44 12.39
N GLU A 184 0.32 23.12 13.17
CA GLU A 184 1.78 23.00 12.98
C GLU A 184 2.23 21.56 13.22
N VAL A 185 1.93 21.05 14.41
CA VAL A 185 2.17 19.68 14.83
C VAL A 185 0.83 19.15 15.32
N GLU A 186 0.37 18.06 14.74
CA GLU A 186 -0.71 17.30 15.37
C GLU A 186 -0.08 16.69 16.62
N GLU A 187 -0.61 17.01 17.81
CA GLU A 187 -0.30 16.27 19.04
C GLU A 187 -0.84 14.86 18.86
N ARG A 188 -0.13 14.08 18.03
CA ARG A 188 -0.26 12.64 18.04
C ARG A 188 0.20 12.25 19.43
N SER A 189 -0.64 11.49 20.11
CA SER A 189 -0.12 10.51 21.05
C SER A 189 1.11 9.91 20.38
N ASP A 190 2.29 10.07 20.97
CA ASP A 190 3.43 9.19 20.73
C ASP A 190 2.97 7.79 21.19
N SER A 191 2.00 7.20 20.49
CA SER A 191 1.76 5.79 20.54
C SER A 191 2.96 5.21 19.83
N GLU A 192 3.98 4.91 20.63
CA GLU A 192 4.88 3.82 20.32
C GLU A 192 4.03 2.65 19.80
N PRO A 193 4.47 1.91 18.78
CA PRO A 193 3.81 0.66 18.46
C PRO A 193 3.77 -0.17 19.73
N ASP A 194 2.56 -0.49 20.17
CA ASP A 194 2.32 -1.36 21.32
C ASP A 194 2.67 -2.82 20.99
N ASP A 195 3.23 -3.11 19.80
CA ASP A 195 3.58 -4.46 19.39
C ASP A 195 5.00 -4.84 19.88
N PRO A 196 5.11 -5.64 20.96
CA PRO A 196 6.40 -6.14 21.39
C PRO A 196 7.05 -6.95 20.26
N ARG A 197 8.37 -6.88 20.19
CA ARG A 197 9.13 -7.73 19.27
C ARG A 197 8.84 -9.19 19.60
N VAL A 198 8.70 -10.03 18.57
CA VAL A 198 8.65 -11.46 18.79
C VAL A 198 10.01 -11.92 19.31
N GLU A 199 10.02 -12.38 20.56
CA GLU A 199 11.20 -12.90 21.23
C GLU A 199 11.37 -14.39 20.94
N LYS A 200 12.60 -14.88 21.08
CA LYS A 200 12.88 -16.32 20.89
C LYS A 200 12.04 -17.21 21.82
N SER A 201 11.76 -16.75 23.04
CA SER A 201 10.94 -17.46 24.03
C SER A 201 9.48 -17.64 23.63
N GLU A 202 9.02 -16.96 22.59
CA GLU A 202 7.65 -17.11 22.09
C GLU A 202 7.50 -18.27 21.10
N ARG A 203 8.61 -18.92 20.69
CA ARG A 203 8.56 -20.12 19.87
C ARG A 203 7.77 -21.23 20.57
N ILE A 204 6.89 -21.88 19.82
CA ILE A 204 6.05 -22.96 20.30
C ILE A 204 6.79 -24.30 20.10
N PRO A 205 7.02 -25.09 21.16
CA PRO A 205 7.68 -26.39 21.01
C PRO A 205 6.93 -27.32 20.04
N GLY A 206 7.67 -27.99 19.17
CA GLY A 206 7.12 -28.90 18.16
C GLY A 206 6.71 -28.22 16.84
N THR A 207 6.84 -26.90 16.72
CA THR A 207 6.62 -26.19 15.45
C THR A 207 7.93 -26.03 14.68
N PRO A 208 7.88 -25.76 13.36
CA PRO A 208 9.04 -25.30 12.62
C PRO A 208 9.76 -24.14 13.32
N CYS A 209 11.10 -24.22 13.37
CA CYS A 209 11.97 -23.20 13.93
C CYS A 209 12.55 -22.37 12.78
N ILE A 210 12.16 -21.09 12.70
CA ILE A 210 12.62 -20.17 11.66
C ILE A 210 13.46 -19.07 12.27
N SER A 211 14.49 -18.64 11.55
CA SER A 211 15.29 -17.46 11.86
C SER A 211 15.40 -16.53 10.65
N VAL A 212 15.47 -15.22 10.93
CA VAL A 212 15.61 -14.18 9.92
C VAL A 212 16.91 -13.42 10.15
N PHE A 213 17.68 -13.23 9.08
CA PHE A 213 18.93 -12.48 9.10
C PHE A 213 18.96 -11.46 7.97
N LEU A 214 19.43 -10.25 8.27
CA LEU A 214 19.48 -9.13 7.34
C LEU A 214 20.93 -8.76 7.01
N GLU A 215 21.17 -8.49 5.74
CA GLU A 215 22.43 -7.94 5.22
C GLU A 215 22.12 -6.76 4.31
N GLY A 216 22.92 -5.72 4.35
CA GLY A 216 22.71 -4.55 3.50
C GLY A 216 23.88 -3.57 3.56
N PRO A 217 23.88 -2.57 2.68
CA PRO A 217 24.90 -1.53 2.69
C PRO A 217 24.78 -0.64 3.92
N SER A 218 25.88 0.03 4.27
CA SER A 218 25.96 0.97 5.39
C SER A 218 25.68 2.42 4.99
N THR A 219 25.34 2.68 3.73
CA THR A 219 25.04 4.02 3.22
C THR A 219 23.94 4.01 2.17
N ILE A 220 23.14 5.07 2.12
CA ILE A 220 22.14 5.33 1.08
C ILE A 220 22.33 6.74 0.51
N SER A 221 22.29 6.90 -0.81
CA SER A 221 22.33 8.21 -1.46
C SER A 221 20.93 8.68 -1.87
N ARG A 222 20.79 9.96 -2.22
CA ARG A 222 19.52 10.51 -2.71
C ARG A 222 19.08 9.94 -4.07
N ARG A 223 19.99 9.29 -4.80
CA ARG A 223 19.78 8.88 -6.20
C ARG A 223 19.60 7.38 -6.36
N GLU A 224 20.12 6.60 -5.42
CA GLU A 224 20.17 5.14 -5.52
C GLU A 224 19.31 4.50 -4.45
N LYS A 225 18.68 3.39 -4.81
CA LYS A 225 18.04 2.51 -3.84
C LYS A 225 19.08 1.56 -3.29
N ILE A 226 19.05 1.31 -1.98
CA ILE A 226 19.78 0.21 -1.37
C ILE A 226 18.97 -1.08 -1.51
N CYS A 227 19.69 -2.20 -1.58
CA CYS A 227 19.12 -3.54 -1.54
C CYS A 227 19.49 -4.18 -0.21
N ILE A 228 18.49 -4.47 0.61
CA ILE A 228 18.61 -5.25 1.83
C ILE A 228 18.29 -6.70 1.49
N THR A 229 19.23 -7.59 1.76
CA THR A 229 19.08 -9.03 1.61
C THR A 229 18.50 -9.60 2.89
N VAL A 230 17.34 -10.24 2.77
CA VAL A 230 16.63 -10.93 3.85
C VAL A 230 16.86 -12.44 3.67
N LYS A 231 17.44 -13.07 4.68
CA LYS A 231 17.71 -14.52 4.71
C LYS A 231 16.80 -15.18 5.73
N ILE A 232 15.92 -16.05 5.27
CA ILE A 232 14.94 -16.77 6.09
C ILE A 232 15.38 -18.23 6.13
N THR A 233 15.77 -18.72 7.30
CA THR A 233 16.32 -20.07 7.44
C THR A 233 15.38 -20.96 8.23
N TYR A 234 15.10 -22.15 7.71
CA TYR A 234 14.41 -23.19 8.45
C TYR A 234 15.44 -24.05 9.18
N GLU A 235 15.44 -24.03 10.51
CA GLU A 235 16.50 -24.62 11.35
C GLU A 235 16.12 -26.01 11.89
N GLY A 236 14.89 -26.46 11.68
CA GLY A 236 14.37 -27.71 12.24
C GLY A 236 13.18 -27.49 13.18
N LEU A 237 13.06 -28.26 14.24
CA LEU A 237 11.93 -28.16 15.19
C LEU A 237 12.31 -27.31 16.40
N ALA A 238 11.38 -26.46 16.85
CA ALA A 238 11.52 -25.78 18.14
C ALA A 238 11.41 -26.82 19.28
N ASN A 239 12.40 -26.86 20.16
CA ASN A 239 12.40 -27.72 21.34
C ASN A 239 11.79 -27.01 22.57
N GLY A 240 11.75 -27.68 23.72
CA GLY A 240 11.23 -27.11 24.97
C GLY A 240 12.04 -25.93 25.53
N ASP A 241 13.26 -25.72 25.04
CA ASP A 241 14.13 -24.58 25.36
C ASP A 241 14.04 -23.46 24.31
N HIS A 242 13.08 -23.53 23.38
CA HIS A 242 12.87 -22.59 22.28
C HIS A 242 14.03 -22.52 21.25
N GLU A 243 14.89 -23.52 21.25
CA GLU A 243 16.01 -23.66 20.31
C GLU A 243 15.70 -24.67 19.21
N ALA A 244 16.43 -24.58 18.11
CA ALA A 244 16.28 -25.50 16.99
C ALA A 244 16.86 -26.89 17.36
N SER A 245 16.10 -27.93 17.02
CA SER A 245 16.54 -29.32 17.04
C SER A 245 16.43 -29.89 15.63
N CYS A 246 17.55 -30.38 15.09
CA CYS A 246 17.60 -30.99 13.76
C CYS A 246 17.17 -32.47 13.74
N ALA A 247 16.94 -33.09 14.90
CA ALA A 247 16.58 -34.51 14.97
C ALA A 247 15.21 -34.76 14.34
N ASP A 248 15.14 -35.73 13.42
CA ASP A 248 13.92 -36.19 12.74
C ASP A 248 13.11 -35.08 12.02
N THR A 249 13.81 -34.10 11.45
CA THR A 249 13.18 -32.96 10.76
C THR A 249 12.87 -33.27 9.29
N GLN A 250 11.65 -32.94 8.86
CA GLN A 250 11.15 -33.11 7.50
C GLN A 250 11.14 -31.76 6.77
N PRO A 251 11.08 -31.74 5.43
CA PRO A 251 10.78 -30.52 4.69
C PRO A 251 9.46 -29.89 5.16
N ILE A 252 9.33 -28.60 4.97
CA ILE A 252 8.11 -27.85 5.26
C ILE A 252 7.68 -27.04 4.05
N ILE A 253 6.39 -26.74 3.97
CA ILE A 253 5.86 -25.62 3.20
C ILE A 253 5.25 -24.63 4.19
N ILE A 254 5.61 -23.36 4.06
CA ILE A 254 5.07 -22.28 4.90
C ILE A 254 4.45 -21.20 4.02
N HIS A 255 3.43 -20.54 4.56
CA HIS A 255 2.95 -19.27 4.04
C HIS A 255 3.98 -18.17 4.33
N ASP A 256 4.38 -17.42 3.31
CA ASP A 256 5.50 -16.49 3.39
C ASP A 256 5.12 -15.06 3.80
N TYR A 257 3.82 -14.77 3.95
CA TYR A 257 3.28 -13.46 4.25
C TYR A 257 3.97 -12.74 5.42
N PRO A 258 4.35 -13.40 6.54
CA PRO A 258 5.01 -12.70 7.63
C PRO A 258 6.39 -12.15 7.26
N PHE A 259 7.02 -12.65 6.20
CA PHE A 259 8.30 -12.15 5.71
C PHE A 259 8.14 -11.09 4.62
N SER A 260 6.92 -10.58 4.43
CA SER A 260 6.60 -9.41 3.62
C SER A 260 6.81 -8.10 4.41
N GLY A 261 6.57 -6.95 3.78
CA GLY A 261 6.94 -5.62 4.30
C GLY A 261 6.42 -5.30 5.71
N ASP A 262 5.26 -5.83 6.09
CA ASP A 262 4.49 -5.43 7.28
C ASP A 262 5.19 -5.72 8.61
N ASN A 263 6.10 -6.70 8.64
CA ASN A 263 6.84 -7.09 9.84
C ASN A 263 8.25 -6.46 9.91
N PHE A 264 8.56 -5.51 9.02
CA PHE A 264 9.81 -4.78 9.06
C PHE A 264 9.60 -3.39 9.65
N ARG A 265 10.60 -2.89 10.38
CA ARG A 265 10.60 -1.54 10.95
C ARG A 265 11.82 -0.80 10.49
N LEU A 266 11.58 0.42 10.01
CA LEU A 266 12.60 1.42 9.77
C LEU A 266 12.64 2.35 11.00
N GLN A 267 13.82 2.62 11.53
CA GLN A 267 13.99 3.49 12.70
C GLN A 267 15.03 4.55 12.38
N ARG A 268 14.78 5.80 12.75
CA ARG A 268 15.73 6.91 12.64
C ARG A 268 16.40 7.17 13.98
N ARG A 269 17.67 7.53 13.97
CA ARG A 269 18.38 7.99 15.16
C ARG A 269 18.07 9.46 15.43
N CYS A 270 17.38 9.76 16.53
CA CYS A 270 17.02 11.10 16.97
C CYS A 270 17.56 11.32 18.39
N HIS A 271 18.45 12.31 18.59
CA HIS A 271 19.04 12.63 19.91
C HIS A 271 19.55 11.39 20.68
N GLU A 272 20.31 10.54 20.00
CA GLU A 272 20.86 9.26 20.51
C GLU A 272 19.84 8.13 20.77
N GLN A 273 18.55 8.37 20.59
CA GLN A 273 17.50 7.36 20.70
C GLN A 273 17.05 6.88 19.32
N TRP A 274 16.61 5.62 19.23
CA TRP A 274 16.02 5.07 18.01
C TRP A 274 14.52 5.28 18.05
N LYS A 275 14.00 6.05 17.10
CA LYS A 275 12.57 6.26 16.92
C LYS A 275 12.11 5.48 15.71
N THR A 276 11.09 4.65 15.87
CA THR A 276 10.48 3.94 14.74
C THR A 276 9.83 4.96 13.83
N TYR A 277 10.25 4.95 12.57
CA TYR A 277 9.58 5.66 11.50
C TYR A 277 8.56 4.69 10.91
N PHE A 278 7.29 5.01 11.11
CA PHE A 278 6.22 4.37 10.37
C PHE A 278 6.09 5.10 9.06
N ASP A 279 6.51 4.43 7.99
CA ASP A 279 5.80 4.56 6.74
C ASP A 279 4.47 3.83 7.00
N ASP A 280 3.41 4.60 7.27
CA ASP A 280 2.06 4.16 6.89
C ASP A 280 1.31 3.08 7.71
N GLU A 281 1.69 2.74 8.95
CA GLU A 281 0.84 1.87 9.81
C GLU A 281 -0.46 2.56 10.32
N GLN A 282 -0.69 3.83 9.97
CA GLN A 282 -2.02 4.47 9.98
C GLN A 282 -2.45 4.93 8.58
N ASN A 283 -2.04 4.20 7.55
CA ASN A 283 -2.65 4.29 6.25
C ASN A 283 -3.84 3.29 6.27
N PRO A 284 -5.09 3.75 6.44
CA PRO A 284 -6.25 2.87 6.26
C PRO A 284 -6.43 2.43 4.79
N GLY A 285 -5.40 2.58 3.94
CA GLY A 285 -5.35 2.19 2.54
C GLY A 285 -5.13 0.70 2.30
N TRP A 286 -5.63 -0.17 3.18
CA TRP A 286 -5.85 -1.55 2.79
C TRP A 286 -6.88 -1.55 1.65
N MET A 287 -6.56 -2.23 0.56
CA MET A 287 -7.51 -2.45 -0.52
C MET A 287 -8.66 -3.31 0.03
N ILE A 288 -9.80 -2.71 0.37
CA ILE A 288 -11.03 -3.47 0.54
C ILE A 288 -11.50 -3.83 -0.86
N VAL A 289 -11.08 -4.99 -1.34
CA VAL A 289 -11.58 -5.58 -2.58
C VAL A 289 -12.66 -6.58 -2.19
N ASP A 290 -13.92 -6.35 -2.58
CA ASP A 290 -15.05 -7.27 -2.36
C ASP A 290 -15.00 -8.48 -3.32
N GLU A 291 -13.81 -8.97 -3.66
CA GLU A 291 -13.63 -10.16 -4.48
C GLU A 291 -13.57 -11.42 -3.61
N PRO A 292 -14.07 -12.56 -4.10
CA PRO A 292 -14.05 -13.80 -3.35
C PRO A 292 -12.61 -14.28 -3.14
N ASP A 293 -12.40 -14.99 -2.03
CA ASP A 293 -11.14 -15.66 -1.75
C ASP A 293 -10.70 -16.56 -2.91
N VAL A 294 -9.40 -16.57 -3.16
CA VAL A 294 -8.78 -17.25 -4.29
C VAL A 294 -8.20 -18.58 -3.82
N GLU A 295 -8.57 -19.65 -4.50
CA GLU A 295 -7.94 -20.95 -4.33
C GLU A 295 -6.53 -20.96 -4.91
N VAL A 296 -5.55 -21.29 -4.08
CA VAL A 296 -4.14 -21.27 -4.41
C VAL A 296 -3.52 -22.63 -4.09
N ASN A 297 -2.82 -23.19 -5.07
CA ASN A 297 -2.03 -24.40 -4.86
C ASN A 297 -0.71 -24.05 -4.15
N VAL A 298 -0.47 -24.64 -2.99
CA VAL A 298 0.69 -24.32 -2.14
C VAL A 298 2.02 -24.78 -2.74
N ALA A 299 2.00 -25.75 -3.66
CA ALA A 299 3.19 -26.26 -4.34
C ALA A 299 3.60 -25.42 -5.55
N ASP A 300 2.70 -24.62 -6.13
CA ASP A 300 2.96 -23.84 -7.36
C ASP A 300 2.99 -22.32 -7.10
N SER A 301 2.46 -21.88 -5.97
CA SER A 301 2.33 -20.47 -5.63
C SER A 301 3.65 -19.82 -5.20
N ALA A 302 3.74 -18.51 -5.47
CA ALA A 302 4.85 -17.65 -5.02
C ALA A 302 4.70 -17.20 -3.55
N PHE A 303 3.50 -17.33 -2.97
CA PHE A 303 3.17 -16.97 -1.58
C PHE A 303 3.49 -18.10 -0.58
N PHE A 304 3.93 -19.26 -1.09
CA PHE A 304 4.31 -20.41 -0.27
C PHE A 304 5.73 -20.82 -0.61
N CYS A 305 6.56 -20.97 0.41
CA CYS A 305 7.93 -21.44 0.23
C CYS A 305 8.09 -22.84 0.83
N SER A 306 8.78 -23.70 0.09
CA SER A 306 9.18 -25.03 0.57
C SER A 306 10.63 -24.96 1.01
N LEU A 307 10.92 -25.47 2.21
CA LEU A 307 12.24 -25.42 2.82
C LEU A 307 12.60 -26.78 3.42
N LYS A 308 13.82 -27.22 3.17
CA LYS A 308 14.44 -28.35 3.85
C LYS A 308 15.12 -27.88 5.14
N PRO A 309 15.30 -28.75 6.14
CA PRO A 309 16.06 -28.39 7.34
C PRO A 309 17.46 -27.88 6.98
N GLY A 310 17.80 -26.69 7.46
CA GLY A 310 19.03 -25.96 7.16
C GLY A 310 19.00 -25.12 5.87
N GLU A 311 17.91 -25.13 5.12
CA GLU A 311 17.76 -24.35 3.89
C GLU A 311 17.43 -22.89 4.21
N THR A 312 18.00 -21.98 3.41
CA THR A 312 17.79 -20.54 3.50
C THR A 312 17.13 -20.02 2.24
N LEU A 313 15.95 -19.42 2.38
CA LEU A 313 15.34 -18.59 1.37
C LEU A 313 15.94 -17.18 1.41
N VAL A 314 16.26 -16.63 0.24
CA VAL A 314 16.79 -15.27 0.10
C VAL A 314 15.77 -14.38 -0.58
N ARG A 315 15.45 -13.24 0.04
CA ARG A 315 14.64 -12.15 -0.55
C ARG A 315 15.42 -10.85 -0.56
N HIS A 316 14.94 -9.91 -1.36
CA HIS A 316 15.56 -8.60 -1.54
C HIS A 316 14.51 -7.50 -1.32
N HIS A 317 14.76 -6.63 -0.35
CA HIS A 317 13.95 -5.45 -0.09
C HIS A 317 14.69 -4.22 -0.61
N SER A 318 14.03 -3.41 -1.43
CA SER A 318 14.62 -2.19 -1.96
C SER A 318 14.13 -0.99 -1.17
N LEU A 319 15.06 -0.21 -0.61
CA LEU A 319 14.76 1.05 0.06
C LEU A 319 15.43 2.20 -0.70
N GLY A 320 14.67 3.21 -1.08
CA GLY A 320 15.13 4.46 -1.64
C GLY A 320 15.07 5.60 -0.64
N TYR A 321 15.62 6.75 -1.04
CA TYR A 321 15.55 7.97 -0.23
C TYR A 321 14.12 8.45 0.05
N LEU A 322 13.17 8.12 -0.83
CA LEU A 322 11.74 8.47 -0.67
C LEU A 322 11.03 7.63 0.40
N ASP A 323 11.60 6.48 0.78
CA ASP A 323 11.06 5.59 1.82
C ASP A 323 11.57 6.00 3.22
N LEU A 324 12.41 7.04 3.30
CA LEU A 324 12.91 7.63 4.54
C LEU A 324 12.00 8.78 4.98
N HIS A 325 12.13 9.21 6.25
CA HIS A 325 11.35 10.33 6.76
C HIS A 325 11.53 11.59 5.89
N PRO A 326 10.47 12.38 5.59
CA PRO A 326 10.55 13.51 4.66
C PRO A 326 11.59 14.58 4.98
N ASP A 327 11.89 14.80 6.26
CA ASP A 327 12.91 15.76 6.73
C ASP A 327 14.35 15.20 6.74
N THR A 328 14.58 14.01 6.17
CA THR A 328 15.86 13.32 6.22
C THR A 328 16.98 14.16 5.62
N LEU A 329 18.04 14.37 6.39
CA LEU A 329 19.23 15.10 5.98
C LEU A 329 20.42 14.16 5.77
N VAL A 330 21.38 14.62 4.97
CA VAL A 330 22.68 13.96 4.84
C VAL A 330 23.34 13.91 6.22
N GLY A 331 23.85 12.72 6.59
CA GLY A 331 24.39 12.41 7.91
C GLY A 331 23.41 11.72 8.86
N ASP A 332 22.10 11.70 8.55
CA ASP A 332 21.13 10.96 9.35
C ASP A 332 21.39 9.45 9.28
N THR A 333 21.17 8.77 10.40
CA THR A 333 21.35 7.32 10.50
C THR A 333 20.02 6.63 10.70
N TYR A 334 19.82 5.57 9.93
CA TYR A 334 18.65 4.71 9.97
C TYR A 334 19.02 3.28 10.32
N ARG A 335 18.05 2.56 10.87
CA ARG A 335 18.13 1.15 11.20
C ARG A 335 16.92 0.43 10.63
N TYR A 336 17.17 -0.62 9.86
CA TYR A 336 16.14 -1.50 9.32
C TYR A 336 16.22 -2.87 10.01
N ARG A 337 15.08 -3.41 10.43
CA ARG A 337 15.00 -4.66 11.19
C ARG A 337 13.69 -5.40 10.90
N TYR A 338 13.73 -6.73 10.87
CA TYR A 338 12.53 -7.56 10.99
C TYR A 338 12.12 -7.64 12.46
N TRP A 339 10.91 -7.18 12.77
CA TRP A 339 10.40 -7.03 14.13
C TRP A 339 9.91 -8.34 14.75
N GLY A 340 9.74 -9.38 13.93
CA GLY A 340 9.13 -10.65 14.30
C GLY A 340 7.83 -10.86 13.54
N GLY A 341 7.34 -12.09 13.48
CA GLY A 341 6.10 -12.39 12.77
C GLY A 341 5.55 -13.79 13.04
N CYS A 342 4.28 -13.96 12.71
CA CYS A 342 3.52 -15.18 12.94
C CYS A 342 3.17 -15.83 11.61
N VAL A 343 3.76 -16.99 11.32
CA VAL A 343 3.37 -17.82 10.17
C VAL A 343 2.08 -18.55 10.53
N ASP A 344 1.01 -18.09 9.91
CA ASP A 344 -0.37 -18.51 10.11
C ASP A 344 -0.64 -19.91 9.54
N TRP A 345 0.01 -20.28 8.44
CA TRP A 345 -0.19 -21.58 7.79
C TRP A 345 1.12 -22.27 7.42
N TRP A 346 1.18 -23.58 7.69
CA TRP A 346 2.30 -24.43 7.29
C TRP A 346 1.93 -25.92 7.28
N ILE A 347 2.69 -26.74 6.55
CA ILE A 347 2.51 -28.19 6.48
C ILE A 347 3.86 -28.93 6.35
N TRP A 348 3.92 -30.15 6.88
CA TRP A 348 5.07 -31.06 6.72
C TRP A 348 5.06 -31.72 5.35
N GLY A 349 6.18 -31.64 4.63
CA GLY A 349 6.36 -32.25 3.33
C GLY A 349 6.96 -31.30 2.31
N ASP A 350 7.29 -31.82 1.13
CA ASP A 350 7.77 -31.04 0.00
C ASP A 350 6.66 -30.72 -1.01
N ARG A 351 7.02 -30.02 -2.08
CA ARG A 351 6.08 -29.62 -3.14
C ARG A 351 5.51 -30.84 -3.87
N GLU A 352 6.27 -31.92 -3.99
CA GLU A 352 5.83 -33.16 -4.60
C GLU A 352 4.75 -33.86 -3.76
N GLU A 353 4.95 -33.96 -2.45
CA GLU A 353 3.96 -34.52 -1.51
C GLU A 353 2.67 -33.67 -1.46
N HIS A 354 2.81 -32.35 -1.58
CA HIS A 354 1.70 -31.40 -1.52
C HIS A 354 1.23 -30.86 -2.87
N ALA A 355 1.54 -31.54 -3.97
CA ALA A 355 1.19 -31.10 -5.33
C ALA A 355 -0.32 -30.84 -5.57
N LYS A 356 -1.19 -31.38 -4.71
CA LYS A 356 -2.66 -31.23 -4.77
C LYS A 356 -3.24 -30.45 -3.59
N THR A 357 -2.40 -29.92 -2.71
CA THR A 357 -2.85 -29.17 -1.54
C THR A 357 -3.23 -27.76 -1.98
N VAL A 358 -4.47 -27.38 -1.68
CA VAL A 358 -5.03 -26.08 -2.03
C VAL A 358 -5.53 -25.43 -0.74
N VAL A 359 -5.26 -24.15 -0.62
CA VAL A 359 -5.76 -23.28 0.45
C VAL A 359 -6.41 -22.05 -0.20
N LYS A 360 -7.16 -21.28 0.58
CA LYS A 360 -7.66 -19.98 0.13
C LYS A 360 -6.90 -18.85 0.77
N LEU A 361 -6.53 -17.89 -0.07
CA LEU A 361 -6.05 -16.57 0.32
C LEU A 361 -7.15 -15.55 0.01
N PRO A 362 -7.17 -14.39 0.67
CA PRO A 362 -8.05 -13.31 0.25
C PRO A 362 -7.73 -12.88 -1.19
N CYS A 363 -8.64 -12.16 -1.83
CA CYS A 363 -8.52 -11.80 -3.24
C CYS A 363 -7.28 -10.97 -3.59
N TRP A 364 -6.69 -10.23 -2.66
CA TRP A 364 -5.41 -9.53 -2.84
C TRP A 364 -4.17 -10.41 -2.59
N LEU A 365 -4.37 -11.69 -2.23
CA LEU A 365 -3.36 -12.76 -2.04
C LEU A 365 -2.28 -12.51 -0.97
N ASN A 366 -2.14 -11.30 -0.49
CA ASN A 366 -1.07 -10.86 0.40
C ASN A 366 -1.60 -10.55 1.81
N ASP A 367 -2.19 -11.57 2.44
CA ASP A 367 -2.68 -11.59 3.82
C ASP A 367 -2.93 -13.06 4.22
N HIS A 368 -3.31 -13.32 5.46
CA HIS A 368 -3.45 -14.64 6.06
C HIS A 368 -4.32 -15.62 5.25
N VAL A 369 -4.00 -16.92 5.38
CA VAL A 369 -4.83 -18.01 4.86
C VAL A 369 -6.19 -17.99 5.54
N VAL A 370 -7.25 -17.90 4.72
CA VAL A 370 -8.64 -17.83 5.19
C VAL A 370 -9.32 -19.20 5.21
N ASP A 371 -8.81 -20.18 4.45
CA ASP A 371 -9.34 -21.56 4.42
C ASP A 371 -8.18 -22.55 4.19
N PRO A 372 -7.84 -23.41 5.17
CA PRO A 372 -8.43 -23.52 6.50
C PRO A 372 -7.96 -22.39 7.43
N ALA A 373 -8.90 -21.66 8.05
CA ALA A 373 -8.60 -20.53 8.94
C ALA A 373 -7.84 -20.92 10.22
N ASP A 374 -7.94 -22.17 10.67
CA ASP A 374 -7.30 -22.68 11.88
C ASP A 374 -6.04 -23.52 11.59
N ASN A 375 -5.49 -23.43 10.37
CA ASN A 375 -4.34 -24.22 9.91
C ASN A 375 -4.54 -25.74 10.16
N ASP A 376 -5.77 -26.23 9.97
CA ASP A 376 -6.21 -27.59 10.31
C ASP A 376 -5.83 -28.03 11.75
N GLY A 377 -5.85 -27.10 12.70
CA GLY A 377 -5.50 -27.32 14.10
C GLY A 377 -3.99 -27.36 14.39
N ARG A 378 -3.12 -27.07 13.41
CA ARG A 378 -1.68 -26.92 13.65
C ARG A 378 -1.39 -25.57 14.34
N PRO A 379 -0.51 -25.54 15.35
CA PRO A 379 -0.09 -24.28 15.97
C PRO A 379 0.64 -23.40 14.96
N VAL A 380 0.54 -22.07 15.11
CA VAL A 380 1.31 -21.10 14.32
C VAL A 380 2.82 -21.23 14.55
N VAL A 381 3.62 -20.73 13.62
CA VAL A 381 5.08 -20.65 13.81
C VAL A 381 5.48 -19.21 14.14
N MET A 382 6.09 -19.03 15.31
CA MET A 382 6.62 -17.74 15.73
C MET A 382 8.05 -17.55 15.21
N ALA A 383 8.24 -16.60 14.31
CA ALA A 383 9.54 -16.19 13.78
C ALA A 383 10.06 -14.98 14.57
N PRO A 384 11.14 -15.11 15.36
CA PRO A 384 11.65 -14.02 16.19
C PRO A 384 12.23 -12.85 15.39
N SER A 385 12.38 -11.71 16.04
CA SER A 385 13.04 -10.53 15.47
C SER A 385 14.48 -10.81 15.03
N SER A 386 14.92 -10.12 13.97
CA SER A 386 16.25 -10.32 13.37
C SER A 386 17.33 -9.43 14.00
N ASN A 387 18.56 -9.58 13.50
CA ASN A 387 19.57 -8.52 13.55
C ASN A 387 19.09 -7.26 12.78
N PHE A 388 19.92 -6.24 12.70
CA PHE A 388 19.57 -5.01 11.99
C PHE A 388 20.63 -4.63 10.96
N VAL A 389 20.18 -3.91 9.93
CA VAL A 389 21.04 -3.17 9.00
C VAL A 389 20.99 -1.71 9.41
N GLU A 390 22.16 -1.11 9.63
CA GLU A 390 22.28 0.31 9.96
C GLU A 390 22.95 1.02 8.78
N PHE A 391 22.37 2.13 8.33
CA PHE A 391 22.88 2.90 7.21
C PHE A 391 22.79 4.40 7.44
N THR A 392 23.73 5.14 6.84
CA THR A 392 23.80 6.60 6.92
C THR A 392 23.47 7.22 5.57
N VAL A 393 22.73 8.33 5.60
CA VAL A 393 22.38 9.10 4.40
C VAL A 393 23.59 9.89 3.93
N VAL A 394 23.95 9.73 2.66
CA VAL A 394 25.05 10.42 1.99
C VAL A 394 24.53 11.21 0.77
N ASP A 395 25.35 12.10 0.23
CA ASP A 395 25.03 12.90 -0.96
C ASP A 395 24.76 12.08 -2.23
#